data_AF-V7CTD2-F1
#
_entry.id   AF-V7CTD2-F1
#
_cell.length_a   1.000
_cell.length_b   1.000
_cell.length_c   1.000
_cell.angle_alpha   90.00
_cell.angle_beta   90.00
_cell.angle_gamma   90.00
#
_symmetry.space_group_name_H-M   'P 1'
#
loop_
_entity.id
_entity.type
_entity.pdbx_description
1 polymer ?
#
loop_
_entity_poly.entity_id
_entity_poly.type
_entity_poly.pdbx_seq_one_letter_code
_entity_poly.pdbx_strand_id
1 'polypeptide(L)'
;MMSSDSESEYFSSEEVDGNRRRSGKEAYYVSDFNTPREEFDRGDGTNEVTHAEATKFEEQLTLLMKEVESLDKQKRDLELEVEKQTHEAKHLTSKSIELNDEILKLELLKEENGKMFDLQAQFNNNENEEKPNITDLMTKISELEQETKSLQTQKNEMEEKIKCDQNEASSQRENLMDQLNVVQQRLDFIESLNKELEAKMENQREQISQDFFEINNLKDDLANMRLVEKHMEQEKKRFLYRLKDLELNLESQMSQKNELEEKLREKSYEIKELTEENKVFKERNHELRTTMTQKGEEISNFVREHENHKNGASMEVMSLKATLNKMRLELDTMHEQKNKLEQQNERSQNEYVEGLTKMENLNAKLTTQISDQEKTIEQLSEENKQAKIVFSKLKSVQIIVERKINELAEEFRRKMEDNIKLLHQRIHVAEQLNNENKYSCKITKQRYEEENKSMGKKIASYKEKSTTCIPNGFEFIAVNGLDLAIENVKDYASRVTKMMCEVQFVKDWMREKNEEVKDLRDNVDYLKELLNKKEEEELLLRENLWKLEAEVSKEGGDKLNLRKEVSQLEKKVGKLEKSVTKKDEELLNLGEKKREAIRQLCFMIEFHRDRCNYLRDMSTKK
;
A
#
# COMPACT_ATOMS: atom_id res chain seq x y z
N MET A 1 62.87 -90.58 -0.95
CA MET A 1 62.51 -92.00 -0.95
C MET A 1 62.81 -92.48 -2.37
N MET A 2 64.00 -93.00 -2.72
CA MET A 2 65.06 -93.72 -1.97
C MET A 2 64.67 -95.13 -1.49
N SER A 3 65.62 -96.07 -1.69
CA SER A 3 65.63 -97.52 -1.39
C SER A 3 64.69 -98.39 -2.24
N SER A 4 65.06 -99.54 -2.84
CA SER A 4 66.18 -100.51 -2.73
C SER A 4 65.99 -101.68 -1.73
N ASP A 5 66.64 -102.82 -2.06
CA ASP A 5 67.00 -103.97 -1.19
C ASP A 5 65.81 -104.89 -0.76
N SER A 6 65.90 -106.16 -0.29
CA SER A 6 66.89 -107.29 -0.28
C SER A 6 66.20 -108.52 0.43
N GLU A 7 66.61 -109.81 0.49
CA GLU A 7 67.55 -110.76 -0.17
C GLU A 7 67.23 -112.22 0.36
N SER A 8 68.06 -113.26 0.07
CA SER A 8 68.16 -114.64 0.68
C SER A 8 67.19 -115.77 0.22
N GLU A 9 67.51 -117.08 0.03
CA GLU A 9 68.50 -118.09 0.57
C GLU A 9 67.96 -119.02 1.71
N TYR A 10 68.29 -120.34 1.90
CA TYR A 10 69.05 -121.42 1.19
C TYR A 10 68.78 -122.85 1.84
N PHE A 11 69.51 -123.93 1.45
CA PHE A 11 69.68 -125.31 2.02
C PHE A 11 68.67 -126.47 1.66
N SER A 12 69.01 -127.79 1.60
CA SER A 12 70.27 -128.57 1.26
C SER A 12 70.13 -130.15 1.25
N SER A 13 71.14 -130.88 0.73
CA SER A 13 71.62 -132.29 1.00
C SER A 13 70.92 -133.57 0.47
N GLU A 14 71.55 -134.77 0.23
CA GLU A 14 72.95 -135.22 -0.16
C GLU A 14 73.05 -136.77 -0.52
N GLU A 15 74.14 -137.22 -1.21
CA GLU A 15 74.81 -138.58 -1.24
C GLU A 15 74.08 -139.91 -1.71
N VAL A 16 74.70 -141.13 -1.84
CA VAL A 16 75.76 -141.60 -2.81
C VAL A 16 75.97 -143.16 -2.96
N ASP A 17 76.42 -143.62 -4.16
CA ASP A 17 77.30 -144.77 -4.60
C ASP A 17 77.09 -146.32 -4.31
N GLY A 18 77.63 -147.20 -5.21
CA GLY A 18 78.48 -148.37 -4.80
C GLY A 18 78.38 -149.83 -5.39
N ASN A 19 79.44 -150.31 -6.11
CA ASN A 19 80.07 -151.69 -6.09
C ASN A 19 79.45 -152.95 -6.83
N ARG A 20 80.08 -154.15 -7.08
CA ARG A 20 81.50 -154.61 -7.40
C ARG A 20 81.72 -156.17 -7.76
N ARG A 21 81.71 -156.58 -9.05
CA ARG A 21 82.51 -157.66 -9.82
C ARG A 21 82.85 -159.14 -9.34
N ARG A 22 82.71 -160.15 -10.27
CA ARG A 22 83.63 -161.33 -10.65
C ARG A 22 84.01 -162.47 -9.63
N SER A 23 84.75 -163.58 -9.92
CA SER A 23 84.94 -164.64 -11.01
C SER A 23 86.26 -165.48 -10.75
N GLY A 24 86.62 -166.73 -11.16
CA GLY A 24 86.08 -167.89 -11.96
C GLY A 24 87.22 -168.79 -12.60
N LYS A 25 86.93 -170.02 -13.16
CA LYS A 25 87.75 -170.91 -14.09
C LYS A 25 88.60 -172.15 -13.55
N GLU A 26 88.82 -173.16 -14.43
CA GLU A 26 89.90 -174.23 -14.51
C GLU A 26 89.79 -175.69 -13.91
N ALA A 27 90.76 -176.61 -14.19
CA ALA A 27 90.54 -178.08 -14.40
C ALA A 27 91.74 -179.08 -14.13
N TYR A 28 91.59 -180.38 -14.48
CA TYR A 28 92.56 -181.53 -14.73
C TYR A 28 92.62 -182.82 -13.82
N TYR A 29 93.25 -183.88 -14.37
CA TYR A 29 93.33 -185.35 -14.04
C TYR A 29 94.06 -185.82 -12.74
N VAL A 30 93.84 -187.09 -12.30
CA VAL A 30 94.83 -188.24 -12.18
C VAL A 30 94.19 -189.48 -11.44
N SER A 31 94.88 -190.64 -11.35
CA SER A 31 94.40 -192.05 -11.29
C SER A 31 94.50 -192.86 -9.96
N ASP A 32 93.96 -194.11 -9.98
CA ASP A 32 94.57 -195.41 -9.53
C ASP A 32 94.05 -196.31 -8.35
N PHE A 33 93.90 -197.62 -8.69
CA PHE A 33 94.16 -198.91 -8.00
C PHE A 33 93.40 -199.54 -6.77
N ASN A 34 92.80 -200.73 -7.03
CA ASN A 34 93.07 -202.10 -6.47
C ASN A 34 92.19 -202.90 -5.44
N THR A 35 92.25 -204.26 -5.61
CA THR A 35 91.96 -205.43 -4.70
C THR A 35 90.49 -205.81 -4.34
N PRO A 36 90.12 -207.06 -3.91
CA PRO A 36 90.89 -208.18 -3.27
C PRO A 36 90.77 -209.63 -3.90
N ARG A 37 90.78 -210.74 -3.10
CA ARG A 37 91.00 -212.21 -3.42
C ARG A 37 90.25 -213.20 -2.46
N GLU A 38 90.14 -214.56 -2.55
CA GLU A 38 90.16 -215.65 -3.59
C GLU A 38 90.10 -217.09 -2.93
N GLU A 39 90.20 -218.21 -3.69
CA GLU A 39 90.63 -219.63 -3.36
C GLU A 39 89.67 -220.85 -3.03
N PHE A 40 90.02 -222.06 -3.59
CA PHE A 40 89.72 -223.51 -3.24
C PHE A 40 88.30 -224.17 -3.40
N ASP A 41 88.03 -225.51 -3.56
CA ASP A 41 88.78 -226.81 -3.78
C ASP A 41 87.89 -227.98 -4.45
N ARG A 42 88.42 -229.23 -4.51
CA ARG A 42 87.99 -230.62 -4.98
C ARG A 42 86.60 -231.22 -4.63
N GLY A 43 86.13 -232.37 -5.21
CA GLY A 43 86.64 -233.28 -6.30
C GLY A 43 85.96 -234.70 -6.43
N ASP A 44 86.27 -235.47 -7.51
CA ASP A 44 85.96 -236.92 -7.86
C ASP A 44 84.47 -237.33 -8.17
N GLY A 45 84.03 -238.49 -8.75
CA GLY A 45 84.59 -239.75 -9.38
C GLY A 45 83.50 -240.88 -9.49
N THR A 46 83.55 -242.08 -10.13
CA THR A 46 84.35 -242.81 -11.18
C THR A 46 83.61 -244.09 -11.75
N ASN A 47 84.10 -244.71 -12.85
CA ASN A 47 84.11 -246.17 -13.25
C ASN A 47 82.96 -247.00 -13.97
N GLU A 48 83.45 -248.04 -14.69
CA GLU A 48 82.91 -249.27 -15.38
C GLU A 48 82.10 -249.21 -16.72
N VAL A 49 82.29 -250.02 -17.80
CA VAL A 49 82.95 -251.34 -18.14
C VAL A 49 81.99 -252.57 -18.13
N THR A 50 81.94 -253.53 -19.06
CA THR A 50 82.42 -253.73 -20.47
C THR A 50 81.62 -254.89 -21.15
N HIS A 51 81.96 -255.17 -22.41
CA HIS A 51 82.05 -256.52 -23.01
C HIS A 51 80.78 -257.26 -23.45
N ALA A 52 80.74 -257.40 -24.78
CA ALA A 52 80.10 -258.49 -25.48
C ALA A 52 80.56 -259.88 -25.00
N GLU A 53 79.60 -260.78 -24.81
CA GLU A 53 79.77 -262.22 -25.03
C GLU A 53 78.67 -262.70 -26.01
N ALA A 54 79.05 -263.52 -27.01
CA ALA A 54 78.21 -264.06 -28.10
C ALA A 54 77.83 -263.13 -29.28
N THR A 55 78.83 -262.56 -29.97
CA THR A 55 78.84 -262.18 -31.43
C THR A 55 77.70 -261.33 -32.00
N LYS A 56 76.86 -260.76 -31.14
CA LYS A 56 75.67 -259.96 -31.45
C LYS A 56 75.56 -258.72 -30.55
N PHE A 57 76.51 -258.59 -29.62
CA PHE A 57 76.65 -257.46 -28.69
C PHE A 57 77.73 -256.46 -29.14
N GLU A 58 78.54 -256.81 -30.15
CA GLU A 58 79.44 -255.87 -30.84
C GLU A 58 78.67 -254.75 -31.58
N GLU A 59 77.36 -254.94 -31.83
CA GLU A 59 76.51 -254.05 -32.60
C GLU A 59 75.65 -253.06 -31.78
N GLN A 60 75.66 -253.09 -30.42
CA GLN A 60 74.68 -252.31 -29.61
C GLN A 60 75.21 -251.29 -28.59
N LEU A 61 76.51 -251.24 -28.29
CA LEU A 61 77.11 -250.18 -27.45
C LEU A 61 78.23 -249.37 -28.14
N THR A 62 78.40 -249.43 -29.47
CA THR A 62 77.60 -248.71 -30.49
C THR A 62 77.20 -247.27 -30.13
N LEU A 63 77.28 -246.39 -31.14
CA LEU A 63 76.72 -245.02 -31.21
C LEU A 63 77.20 -244.03 -30.14
N LEU A 64 76.95 -244.27 -28.86
CA LEU A 64 77.01 -243.27 -27.79
C LEU A 64 78.40 -242.59 -27.64
N MET A 65 79.50 -243.34 -27.70
CA MET A 65 80.85 -242.76 -27.62
C MET A 65 81.14 -241.77 -28.78
N LYS A 66 80.64 -242.04 -29.99
CA LYS A 66 80.79 -241.13 -31.14
C LYS A 66 79.92 -239.88 -31.03
N GLU A 67 78.81 -239.97 -30.29
CA GLU A 67 77.86 -238.88 -30.11
C GLU A 67 78.35 -237.88 -29.04
N VAL A 68 78.93 -238.38 -27.94
CA VAL A 68 79.48 -237.54 -26.86
C VAL A 68 80.68 -236.70 -27.33
N GLU A 69 81.65 -237.28 -28.06
CA GLU A 69 82.77 -236.50 -28.62
C GLU A 69 82.33 -235.45 -29.66
N SER A 70 81.17 -235.65 -30.31
CA SER A 70 80.59 -234.66 -31.21
C SER A 70 79.94 -233.49 -30.46
N LEU A 71 79.24 -233.76 -29.35
CA LEU A 71 78.55 -232.75 -28.55
C LEU A 71 79.52 -231.89 -27.73
N ASP A 72 80.57 -232.47 -27.13
CA ASP A 72 81.53 -231.73 -26.30
C ASP A 72 82.33 -230.68 -27.10
N LYS A 73 82.50 -230.90 -28.40
CA LYS A 73 83.11 -229.91 -29.29
C LYS A 73 82.14 -228.77 -29.63
N GLN A 74 80.87 -229.08 -29.88
CA GLN A 74 79.83 -228.08 -30.16
C GLN A 74 79.50 -227.21 -28.93
N LYS A 75 79.70 -227.74 -27.71
CA LYS A 75 79.62 -226.99 -26.45
C LYS A 75 80.67 -225.88 -26.36
N ARG A 76 81.93 -226.16 -26.71
CA ARG A 76 83.04 -225.20 -26.63
C ARG A 76 82.85 -223.98 -27.53
N ASP A 77 82.30 -224.17 -28.73
CA ASP A 77 82.04 -223.06 -29.67
C ASP A 77 80.86 -222.16 -29.21
N LEU A 78 79.96 -222.67 -28.35
CA LEU A 78 78.87 -221.88 -27.75
C LEU A 78 79.31 -221.11 -26.49
N GLU A 79 80.20 -221.68 -25.67
CA GLU A 79 80.71 -221.03 -24.44
C GLU A 79 81.40 -219.67 -24.76
N LEU A 80 82.11 -219.57 -25.88
CA LEU A 80 82.81 -218.36 -26.30
C LEU A 80 81.90 -217.23 -26.84
N GLU A 81 80.75 -217.54 -27.43
CA GLU A 81 79.77 -216.51 -27.84
C GLU A 81 78.99 -215.98 -26.62
N VAL A 82 78.77 -216.81 -25.60
CA VAL A 82 78.20 -216.37 -24.31
C VAL A 82 79.15 -215.40 -23.60
N GLU A 83 80.46 -215.69 -23.54
CA GLU A 83 81.43 -214.82 -22.89
C GLU A 83 81.42 -213.40 -23.49
N LYS A 84 81.38 -213.30 -24.82
CA LYS A 84 81.20 -212.04 -25.56
C LYS A 84 79.92 -211.28 -25.18
N GLN A 85 78.76 -211.96 -25.09
CA GLN A 85 77.51 -211.32 -24.70
C GLN A 85 77.49 -210.86 -23.22
N THR A 86 78.19 -211.56 -22.32
CA THR A 86 78.27 -211.14 -20.90
C THR A 86 79.08 -209.86 -20.65
N HIS A 87 79.90 -209.42 -21.61
CA HIS A 87 80.57 -208.11 -21.56
C HIS A 87 79.69 -206.95 -22.05
N GLU A 88 78.89 -207.12 -23.11
CA GLU A 88 77.92 -206.09 -23.52
C GLU A 88 76.85 -205.83 -22.45
N ALA A 89 76.31 -206.88 -21.84
CA ALA A 89 75.27 -206.77 -20.82
C ALA A 89 75.69 -205.90 -19.61
N LYS A 90 76.95 -206.03 -19.16
CA LYS A 90 77.49 -205.28 -18.02
C LYS A 90 77.69 -203.79 -18.32
N HIS A 91 78.01 -203.42 -19.56
CA HIS A 91 78.17 -202.01 -19.96
C HIS A 91 76.83 -201.26 -20.07
N LEU A 92 75.73 -201.96 -20.40
CA LEU A 92 74.39 -201.39 -20.34
C LEU A 92 73.91 -201.16 -18.90
N THR A 93 74.38 -201.95 -17.93
CA THR A 93 73.93 -201.84 -16.54
C THR A 93 74.39 -200.54 -15.88
N SER A 94 75.63 -200.11 -16.09
CA SER A 94 76.15 -198.84 -15.52
C SER A 94 75.43 -197.62 -16.09
N LYS A 95 75.20 -197.58 -17.41
CA LYS A 95 74.52 -196.47 -18.08
C LYS A 95 73.04 -196.35 -17.68
N SER A 96 72.41 -197.44 -17.23
CA SER A 96 71.07 -197.42 -16.66
C SER A 96 70.99 -196.82 -15.25
N ILE A 97 72.12 -196.66 -14.55
CA ILE A 97 72.17 -196.03 -13.21
C ILE A 97 72.30 -194.51 -13.34
N GLU A 98 73.20 -194.02 -14.20
CA GLU A 98 73.35 -192.57 -14.47
C GLU A 98 72.03 -191.91 -14.91
N LEU A 99 71.28 -192.58 -15.81
CA LEU A 99 69.98 -192.07 -16.29
C LEU A 99 68.91 -192.00 -15.19
N ASN A 100 68.95 -192.86 -14.18
CA ASN A 100 67.98 -192.83 -13.07
C ASN A 100 68.24 -191.66 -12.11
N ASP A 101 69.50 -191.34 -11.83
CA ASP A 101 69.87 -190.16 -11.01
C ASP A 101 69.54 -188.83 -11.71
N GLU A 102 69.53 -188.82 -13.04
CA GLU A 102 69.10 -187.65 -13.83
C GLU A 102 67.58 -187.52 -13.88
N ILE A 103 66.83 -188.64 -13.98
CA ILE A 103 65.36 -188.66 -13.89
C ILE A 103 64.87 -188.14 -12.53
N LEU A 104 65.49 -188.55 -11.42
CA LEU A 104 65.10 -188.10 -10.07
C LEU A 104 65.23 -186.58 -9.85
N LYS A 105 66.08 -185.88 -10.62
CA LYS A 105 66.15 -184.41 -10.60
C LYS A 105 65.05 -183.72 -11.42
N LEU A 106 64.55 -184.36 -12.48
CA LEU A 106 63.48 -183.80 -13.30
C LEU A 106 62.12 -183.82 -12.59
N GLU A 107 61.90 -184.72 -11.63
CA GLU A 107 60.67 -184.80 -10.84
C GLU A 107 60.41 -183.52 -10.02
N LEU A 108 61.47 -182.86 -9.51
CA LEU A 108 61.39 -181.63 -8.71
C LEU A 108 60.87 -180.40 -9.49
N LEU A 109 61.06 -180.35 -10.82
CA LEU A 109 60.65 -179.21 -11.65
C LEU A 109 59.12 -179.10 -11.86
N LYS A 110 58.34 -180.09 -11.40
CA LYS A 110 56.88 -180.00 -11.38
C LYS A 110 56.37 -179.04 -10.30
N GLU A 111 57.07 -178.91 -9.17
CA GLU A 111 56.59 -178.17 -8.00
C GLU A 111 56.86 -176.64 -8.08
N GLU A 112 57.78 -176.21 -8.96
CA GLU A 112 57.98 -174.78 -9.26
C GLU A 112 57.01 -174.25 -10.32
N ASN A 113 56.62 -175.06 -11.31
CA ASN A 113 55.67 -174.65 -12.34
C ASN A 113 54.28 -174.29 -11.79
N GLY A 114 53.83 -174.93 -10.71
CA GLY A 114 52.58 -174.55 -10.02
C GLY A 114 52.63 -173.12 -9.48
N LYS A 115 53.72 -172.77 -8.78
CA LYS A 115 53.93 -171.44 -8.17
C LYS A 115 53.99 -170.32 -9.20
N MET A 116 54.50 -170.62 -10.41
CA MET A 116 54.55 -169.67 -11.52
C MET A 116 53.14 -169.35 -12.07
N PHE A 117 52.26 -170.36 -12.13
CA PHE A 117 50.87 -170.20 -12.57
C PHE A 117 50.03 -169.37 -11.57
N ASP A 118 50.23 -169.58 -10.26
CA ASP A 118 49.54 -168.82 -9.20
C ASP A 118 49.90 -167.32 -9.23
N LEU A 119 51.18 -166.98 -9.47
CA LEU A 119 51.63 -165.59 -9.60
C LEU A 119 51.11 -164.91 -10.87
N GLN A 120 51.03 -165.64 -11.99
CA GLN A 120 50.41 -165.16 -13.23
C GLN A 120 48.93 -164.82 -13.03
N ALA A 121 48.20 -165.59 -12.21
CA ALA A 121 46.81 -165.31 -11.85
C ALA A 121 46.64 -164.06 -10.97
N GLN A 122 47.53 -163.84 -10.00
CA GLN A 122 47.49 -162.63 -9.15
C GLN A 122 47.73 -161.34 -9.95
N PHE A 123 48.70 -161.34 -10.87
CA PHE A 123 48.99 -160.16 -11.71
C PHE A 123 47.78 -159.76 -12.57
N ASN A 124 47.11 -160.74 -13.18
CA ASN A 124 45.92 -160.51 -14.00
C ASN A 124 44.71 -159.99 -13.18
N ASN A 125 44.62 -160.31 -11.88
CA ASN A 125 43.55 -159.77 -11.03
C ASN A 125 43.82 -158.31 -10.68
N ASN A 126 45.05 -157.96 -10.26
CA ASN A 126 45.40 -156.56 -9.97
C ASN A 126 45.20 -155.63 -11.18
N GLU A 127 45.54 -156.07 -12.40
CA GLU A 127 45.30 -155.25 -13.60
C GLU A 127 43.80 -155.01 -13.87
N ASN A 128 42.93 -155.94 -13.46
CA ASN A 128 41.48 -155.79 -13.56
C ASN A 128 40.85 -154.99 -12.39
N GLU A 129 41.51 -154.91 -11.23
CA GLU A 129 41.06 -154.08 -10.09
C GLU A 129 41.57 -152.63 -10.16
N GLU A 130 42.76 -152.38 -10.74
CA GLU A 130 43.30 -151.01 -10.88
C GLU A 130 42.73 -150.26 -12.10
N LYS A 131 42.44 -150.94 -13.22
CA LYS A 131 41.79 -150.32 -14.39
C LYS A 131 40.52 -149.52 -14.08
N PRO A 132 39.51 -150.05 -13.35
CA PRO A 132 38.32 -149.27 -13.02
C PRO A 132 38.64 -148.03 -12.18
N ASN A 133 39.55 -148.12 -11.21
CA ASN A 133 39.99 -146.97 -10.41
C ASN A 133 40.68 -145.89 -11.27
N ILE A 134 41.52 -146.29 -12.24
CA ILE A 134 42.15 -145.36 -13.18
C ILE A 134 41.09 -144.68 -14.07
N THR A 135 40.08 -145.41 -14.55
CA THR A 135 38.99 -144.80 -15.32
C THR A 135 38.11 -143.87 -14.48
N ASP A 136 37.84 -144.20 -13.20
CA ASP A 136 37.05 -143.36 -12.30
C ASP A 136 37.80 -142.09 -11.86
N LEU A 137 39.14 -142.16 -11.79
CA LEU A 137 39.97 -140.96 -11.66
C LEU A 137 39.98 -140.11 -12.94
N MET A 138 39.98 -140.73 -14.14
CA MET A 138 39.90 -140.00 -15.40
C MET A 138 38.55 -139.29 -15.63
N THR A 139 37.43 -139.93 -15.28
CA THR A 139 36.11 -139.27 -15.31
C THR A 139 36.09 -138.11 -14.32
N LYS A 140 36.54 -138.31 -13.08
CA LYS A 140 36.57 -137.29 -12.04
C LYS A 140 37.49 -136.10 -12.35
N ILE A 141 38.64 -136.35 -12.99
CA ILE A 141 39.50 -135.28 -13.53
C ILE A 141 38.78 -134.52 -14.65
N SER A 142 38.09 -135.24 -15.55
CA SER A 142 37.32 -134.61 -16.64
C SER A 142 36.15 -133.76 -16.12
N GLU A 143 35.48 -134.21 -15.06
CA GLU A 143 34.43 -133.47 -14.34
C GLU A 143 34.99 -132.22 -13.66
N LEU A 144 36.06 -132.35 -12.89
CA LEU A 144 36.73 -131.21 -12.23
C LEU A 144 37.31 -130.19 -13.24
N GLU A 145 37.78 -130.65 -14.40
CA GLU A 145 38.16 -129.78 -15.50
C GLU A 145 36.96 -129.01 -16.08
N GLN A 146 35.81 -129.66 -16.24
CA GLN A 146 34.58 -129.00 -16.72
C GLN A 146 34.02 -128.03 -15.67
N GLU A 147 34.04 -128.40 -14.39
CA GLU A 147 33.68 -127.52 -13.28
C GLU A 147 34.61 -126.30 -13.21
N THR A 148 35.92 -126.49 -13.32
CA THR A 148 36.90 -125.39 -13.35
C THR A 148 36.66 -124.46 -14.56
N LYS A 149 36.36 -125.00 -15.74
CA LYS A 149 36.02 -124.20 -16.94
C LYS A 149 34.69 -123.46 -16.78
N SER A 150 33.71 -124.07 -16.12
CA SER A 150 32.41 -123.45 -15.80
C SER A 150 32.56 -122.31 -14.79
N LEU A 151 33.24 -122.56 -13.66
CA LEU A 151 33.53 -121.56 -12.63
C LEU A 151 34.40 -120.41 -13.16
N GLN A 152 35.38 -120.68 -14.02
CA GLN A 152 36.16 -119.61 -14.67
C GLN A 152 35.29 -118.78 -15.64
N THR A 153 34.32 -119.40 -16.31
CA THR A 153 33.36 -118.69 -17.18
C THR A 153 32.43 -117.80 -16.34
N GLN A 154 31.80 -118.35 -15.30
CA GLN A 154 30.97 -117.59 -14.35
C GLN A 154 31.75 -116.47 -13.65
N LYS A 155 33.02 -116.71 -13.31
CA LYS A 155 33.92 -115.68 -12.78
C LYS A 155 34.10 -114.54 -13.79
N ASN A 156 34.45 -114.84 -15.04
CA ASN A 156 34.63 -113.83 -16.08
C ASN A 156 33.34 -113.02 -16.32
N GLU A 157 32.18 -113.69 -16.36
CA GLU A 157 30.87 -113.07 -16.50
C GLU A 157 30.55 -112.13 -15.33
N MET A 158 30.86 -112.55 -14.10
CA MET A 158 30.68 -111.72 -12.90
C MET A 158 31.68 -110.57 -12.82
N GLU A 159 32.94 -110.75 -13.22
CA GLU A 159 33.95 -109.69 -13.27
C GLU A 159 33.58 -108.63 -14.32
N GLU A 160 33.18 -109.02 -15.53
CA GLU A 160 32.69 -108.07 -16.54
C GLU A 160 31.37 -107.42 -16.14
N LYS A 161 30.46 -108.13 -15.43
CA LYS A 161 29.25 -107.50 -14.89
C LYS A 161 29.58 -106.47 -13.82
N ILE A 162 30.41 -106.79 -12.82
CA ILE A 162 30.83 -105.86 -11.76
C ILE A 162 31.50 -104.62 -12.38
N LYS A 163 32.31 -104.82 -13.42
CA LYS A 163 32.95 -103.76 -14.21
C LYS A 163 31.95 -102.92 -15.00
N CYS A 164 30.90 -103.51 -15.58
CA CYS A 164 29.79 -102.77 -16.20
C CYS A 164 29.02 -101.95 -15.15
N ASP A 165 28.58 -102.58 -14.07
CA ASP A 165 27.83 -101.93 -12.97
C ASP A 165 28.65 -100.79 -12.34
N GLN A 166 29.97 -100.98 -12.17
CA GLN A 166 30.90 -99.96 -11.67
C GLN A 166 31.12 -98.81 -12.66
N ASN A 167 31.23 -99.09 -13.95
CA ASN A 167 31.34 -98.06 -14.98
C ASN A 167 30.04 -97.23 -15.06
N GLU A 168 28.86 -97.87 -15.03
CA GLU A 168 27.58 -97.16 -15.00
C GLU A 168 27.45 -96.30 -13.75
N ALA A 169 27.75 -96.84 -12.56
CA ALA A 169 27.75 -96.07 -11.31
C ALA A 169 28.76 -94.91 -11.31
N SER A 170 29.87 -95.04 -12.06
CA SER A 170 30.82 -93.93 -12.28
C SER A 170 30.23 -92.85 -13.19
N SER A 171 29.64 -93.22 -14.33
CA SER A 171 28.99 -92.28 -15.25
C SER A 171 27.77 -91.60 -14.63
N GLN A 172 26.99 -92.30 -13.80
CA GLN A 172 25.90 -91.70 -13.03
C GLN A 172 26.45 -90.68 -12.00
N ARG A 173 27.56 -90.98 -11.33
CA ARG A 173 28.22 -90.06 -10.39
C ARG A 173 28.79 -88.82 -11.08
N GLU A 174 29.39 -88.98 -12.26
CA GLU A 174 29.92 -87.90 -13.09
C GLU A 174 28.78 -86.96 -13.54
N ASN A 175 27.68 -87.52 -14.05
CA ASN A 175 26.47 -86.77 -14.41
C ASN A 175 25.86 -86.02 -13.21
N LEU A 176 25.79 -86.64 -12.02
CA LEU A 176 25.34 -85.97 -10.80
C LEU A 176 26.31 -84.87 -10.33
N MET A 177 27.62 -85.04 -10.54
CA MET A 177 28.62 -84.00 -10.26
C MET A 177 28.47 -82.80 -11.21
N ASP A 178 28.22 -83.04 -12.50
CA ASP A 178 27.94 -81.97 -13.47
C ASP A 178 26.64 -81.22 -13.14
N GLN A 179 25.58 -81.95 -12.75
CA GLN A 179 24.34 -81.32 -12.26
C GLN A 179 24.59 -80.47 -11.00
N LEU A 180 25.40 -80.96 -10.05
CA LEU A 180 25.78 -80.22 -8.85
C LEU A 180 26.59 -78.96 -9.19
N ASN A 181 27.54 -79.05 -10.12
CA ASN A 181 28.33 -77.92 -10.62
C ASN A 181 27.43 -76.86 -11.27
N VAL A 182 26.47 -77.26 -12.11
CA VAL A 182 25.50 -76.35 -12.73
C VAL A 182 24.56 -75.72 -11.69
N VAL A 183 24.14 -76.45 -10.65
CA VAL A 183 23.35 -75.89 -9.56
C VAL A 183 24.15 -74.88 -8.74
N GLN A 184 25.42 -75.16 -8.44
CA GLN A 184 26.31 -74.23 -7.72
C GLN A 184 26.52 -72.94 -8.52
N GLN A 185 26.85 -73.02 -9.80
CA GLN A 185 27.00 -71.83 -10.66
C GLN A 185 25.72 -70.97 -10.71
N ARG A 186 24.54 -71.61 -10.69
CA ARG A 186 23.26 -70.89 -10.62
C ARG A 186 23.00 -70.26 -9.26
N LEU A 187 23.44 -70.90 -8.17
CA LEU A 187 23.38 -70.33 -6.82
C LEU A 187 24.28 -69.10 -6.72
N ASP A 188 25.55 -69.21 -7.14
CA ASP A 188 26.54 -68.12 -7.14
C ASP A 188 26.04 -66.91 -7.96
N PHE A 189 25.43 -67.18 -9.13
CA PHE A 189 24.82 -66.16 -9.98
C PHE A 189 23.63 -65.46 -9.29
N ILE A 190 22.73 -66.22 -8.67
CA ILE A 190 21.59 -65.66 -7.91
C ILE A 190 22.08 -64.84 -6.71
N GLU A 191 23.11 -65.31 -5.99
CA GLU A 191 23.70 -64.57 -4.86
C GLU A 191 24.36 -63.26 -5.33
N SER A 192 24.97 -63.24 -6.51
CA SER A 192 25.52 -62.02 -7.12
C SER A 192 24.43 -61.00 -7.50
N LEU A 193 23.32 -61.46 -8.10
CA LEU A 193 22.17 -60.62 -8.43
C LEU A 193 21.46 -60.07 -7.18
N ASN A 194 21.33 -60.88 -6.13
CA ASN A 194 20.74 -60.45 -4.87
C ASN A 194 21.55 -59.32 -4.23
N LYS A 195 22.89 -59.44 -4.21
CA LYS A 195 23.78 -58.38 -3.72
C LYS A 195 23.69 -57.09 -4.54
N GLU A 196 23.55 -57.19 -5.86
CA GLU A 196 23.35 -56.02 -6.73
C GLU A 196 21.98 -55.34 -6.49
N LEU A 197 20.92 -56.14 -6.31
CA LEU A 197 19.59 -55.64 -5.95
C LEU A 197 19.57 -54.98 -4.57
N GLU A 198 20.21 -55.59 -3.58
CA GLU A 198 20.29 -55.07 -2.20
C GLU A 198 21.05 -53.74 -2.15
N ALA A 199 22.17 -53.61 -2.87
CA ALA A 199 22.88 -52.34 -3.04
C ALA A 199 22.04 -51.27 -3.77
N LYS A 200 21.26 -51.66 -4.80
CA LYS A 200 20.33 -50.74 -5.49
C LYS A 200 19.20 -50.27 -4.58
N MET A 201 18.64 -51.16 -3.75
CA MET A 201 17.61 -50.83 -2.77
C MET A 201 18.12 -49.87 -1.69
N GLU A 202 19.36 -50.06 -1.22
CA GLU A 202 19.94 -49.17 -0.20
C GLU A 202 20.26 -47.78 -0.76
N ASN A 203 20.85 -47.69 -1.96
CA ASN A 203 21.04 -46.41 -2.66
C ASN A 203 19.70 -45.67 -2.86
N GLN A 204 18.61 -46.39 -3.16
CA GLN A 204 17.27 -45.79 -3.23
C GLN A 204 16.73 -45.35 -1.87
N ARG A 205 17.01 -46.08 -0.78
CA ARG A 205 16.66 -45.67 0.59
C ARG A 205 17.39 -44.40 1.00
N GLU A 206 18.68 -44.28 0.67
CA GLU A 206 19.47 -43.08 0.93
C GLU A 206 18.92 -41.87 0.15
N GLN A 207 18.66 -42.02 -1.15
CA GLN A 207 18.06 -40.95 -1.96
C GLN A 207 16.69 -40.51 -1.41
N ILE A 208 15.79 -41.44 -1.10
CA ILE A 208 14.47 -41.13 -0.49
C ILE A 208 14.63 -40.39 0.84
N SER A 209 15.66 -40.71 1.62
CA SER A 209 15.97 -40.04 2.89
C SER A 209 16.48 -38.62 2.69
N GLN A 210 17.30 -38.39 1.65
CA GLN A 210 17.73 -37.04 1.25
C GLN A 210 16.57 -36.21 0.71
N ASP A 211 15.78 -36.75 -0.23
CA ASP A 211 14.60 -36.09 -0.79
C ASP A 211 13.63 -35.67 0.33
N PHE A 212 13.41 -36.54 1.31
CA PHE A 212 12.57 -36.26 2.48
C PHE A 212 13.16 -35.15 3.39
N PHE A 213 14.48 -35.06 3.53
CA PHE A 213 15.13 -33.97 4.27
C PHE A 213 14.95 -32.64 3.53
N GLU A 214 15.19 -32.60 2.21
CA GLU A 214 15.00 -31.40 1.38
C GLU A 214 13.54 -30.93 1.38
N ILE A 215 12.57 -31.85 1.28
CA ILE A 215 11.13 -31.55 1.39
C ILE A 215 10.76 -30.91 2.74
N ASN A 216 11.36 -31.36 3.85
CA ASN A 216 11.08 -30.76 5.16
C ASN A 216 11.73 -29.38 5.32
N ASN A 217 12.97 -29.18 4.83
CA ASN A 217 13.61 -27.86 4.84
C ASN A 217 12.79 -26.84 4.04
N LEU A 218 12.40 -27.19 2.80
CA LEU A 218 11.57 -26.33 1.94
C LEU A 218 10.19 -26.02 2.56
N LYS A 219 9.61 -26.97 3.29
CA LYS A 219 8.34 -26.81 4.02
C LYS A 219 8.47 -25.83 5.19
N ASP A 220 9.58 -25.85 5.91
CA ASP A 220 9.85 -24.93 7.01
C ASP A 220 10.22 -23.53 6.49
N ASP A 221 10.96 -23.43 5.39
CA ASP A 221 11.18 -22.16 4.67
C ASP A 221 9.87 -21.55 4.15
N LEU A 222 8.96 -22.36 3.59
CA LEU A 222 7.61 -21.91 3.22
C LEU A 222 6.79 -21.46 4.43
N ALA A 223 6.97 -22.06 5.61
CA ALA A 223 6.32 -21.60 6.84
C ALA A 223 6.90 -20.26 7.32
N ASN A 224 8.22 -20.11 7.29
CA ASN A 224 8.92 -18.85 7.61
C ASN A 224 8.52 -17.72 6.66
N MET A 225 8.48 -17.98 5.35
CA MET A 225 8.08 -16.99 4.34
C MET A 225 6.64 -16.51 4.56
N ARG A 226 5.71 -17.40 4.91
CA ARG A 226 4.32 -17.03 5.28
C ARG A 226 4.24 -16.17 6.54
N LEU A 227 5.15 -16.35 7.51
CA LEU A 227 5.23 -15.49 8.69
C LEU A 227 5.74 -14.08 8.34
N VAL A 228 6.74 -13.98 7.46
CA VAL A 228 7.25 -12.70 6.94
C VAL A 228 6.18 -11.97 6.12
N GLU A 229 5.52 -12.66 5.18
CA GLU A 229 4.39 -12.12 4.41
C GLU A 229 3.29 -11.57 5.33
N LYS A 230 2.90 -12.33 6.36
CA LYS A 230 1.92 -11.93 7.36
C LYS A 230 2.38 -10.74 8.22
N HIS A 231 3.68 -10.52 8.41
CA HIS A 231 4.22 -9.33 9.07
C HIS A 231 4.12 -8.11 8.15
N MET A 232 4.62 -8.22 6.91
CA MET A 232 4.57 -7.16 5.91
C MET A 232 3.12 -6.72 5.62
N GLU A 233 2.17 -7.65 5.58
CA GLU A 233 0.74 -7.41 5.42
C GLU A 233 0.12 -6.66 6.63
N GLN A 234 0.71 -6.77 7.83
CA GLN A 234 0.32 -5.96 9.00
C GLN A 234 0.96 -4.56 8.96
N GLU A 235 2.24 -4.46 8.59
CA GLU A 235 2.92 -3.18 8.43
C GLU A 235 2.29 -2.33 7.32
N LYS A 236 1.97 -2.93 6.18
CA LYS A 236 1.21 -2.31 5.07
C LYS A 236 -0.10 -1.70 5.55
N LYS A 237 -0.84 -2.40 6.45
CA LYS A 237 -2.06 -1.87 7.07
C LYS A 237 -1.77 -0.71 8.03
N ARG A 238 -0.69 -0.79 8.82
CA ARG A 238 -0.24 0.31 9.71
C ARG A 238 0.15 1.56 8.91
N PHE A 239 0.87 1.41 7.79
CA PHE A 239 1.20 2.52 6.90
C PHE A 239 -0.04 3.09 6.21
N LEU A 240 -0.98 2.25 5.75
CA LEU A 240 -2.23 2.71 5.14
C LEU A 240 -3.10 3.52 6.11
N TYR A 241 -3.19 3.12 7.39
CA TYR A 241 -3.85 3.94 8.42
C TYR A 241 -3.14 5.28 8.63
N ARG A 242 -1.80 5.31 8.65
CA ARG A 242 -1.03 6.55 8.81
C ARG A 242 -1.12 7.48 7.59
N LEU A 243 -1.20 6.92 6.37
CA LEU A 243 -1.46 7.69 5.16
C LEU A 243 -2.84 8.36 5.22
N LYS A 244 -3.89 7.62 5.61
CA LYS A 244 -5.23 8.18 5.74
C LYS A 244 -5.35 9.24 6.85
N ASP A 245 -4.59 9.09 7.94
CA ASP A 245 -4.49 10.11 8.98
C ASP A 245 -3.80 11.39 8.45
N LEU A 246 -2.69 11.27 7.71
CA LEU A 246 -2.01 12.41 7.08
C LEU A 246 -2.87 13.09 6.00
N GLU A 247 -3.62 12.31 5.21
CA GLU A 247 -4.58 12.79 4.21
C GLU A 247 -5.66 13.67 4.84
N LEU A 248 -6.29 13.23 5.94
CA LEU A 248 -7.27 14.03 6.70
C LEU A 248 -6.66 15.28 7.34
N ASN A 249 -5.41 15.20 7.83
CA ASN A 249 -4.71 16.35 8.37
C ASN A 249 -4.36 17.40 7.29
N LEU A 250 -3.99 16.96 6.08
CA LEU A 250 -3.74 17.84 4.93
C LEU A 250 -5.02 18.55 4.47
N GLU A 251 -6.15 17.84 4.40
CA GLU A 251 -7.45 18.43 4.02
C GLU A 251 -7.90 19.50 5.04
N SER A 252 -7.72 19.21 6.34
CA SER A 252 -7.97 20.19 7.42
C SER A 252 -7.06 21.43 7.30
N GLN A 253 -5.78 21.26 6.96
CA GLN A 253 -4.86 22.37 6.75
C GLN A 253 -5.18 23.17 5.48
N MET A 254 -5.60 22.52 4.38
CA MET A 254 -6.06 23.20 3.17
C MET A 254 -7.32 24.01 3.43
N SER A 255 -8.27 23.46 4.19
CA SER A 255 -9.48 24.18 4.62
C SER A 255 -9.13 25.44 5.44
N GLN A 256 -8.27 25.31 6.45
CA GLN A 256 -7.80 26.43 7.28
C GLN A 256 -7.00 27.47 6.46
N LYS A 257 -6.17 27.02 5.51
CA LYS A 257 -5.43 27.89 4.59
C LYS A 257 -6.38 28.73 3.74
N ASN A 258 -7.41 28.10 3.16
CA ASN A 258 -8.38 28.79 2.31
C ASN A 258 -9.17 29.85 3.09
N GLU A 259 -9.59 29.55 4.33
CA GLU A 259 -10.25 30.49 5.24
C GLU A 259 -9.35 31.69 5.60
N LEU A 260 -8.07 31.45 5.86
CA LEU A 260 -7.10 32.51 6.14
C LEU A 260 -6.78 33.37 4.92
N GLU A 261 -6.68 32.77 3.73
CA GLU A 261 -6.52 33.52 2.47
C GLU A 261 -7.76 34.35 2.15
N GLU A 262 -8.97 33.88 2.47
CA GLU A 262 -10.21 34.64 2.26
C GLU A 262 -10.30 35.84 3.20
N LYS A 263 -9.99 35.66 4.49
CA LYS A 263 -9.84 36.76 5.45
C LYS A 263 -8.75 37.76 5.04
N LEU A 264 -7.67 37.30 4.42
CA LEU A 264 -6.62 38.16 3.89
C LEU A 264 -7.09 38.92 2.63
N ARG A 265 -7.90 38.30 1.77
CA ARG A 265 -8.58 38.98 0.64
C ARG A 265 -9.53 40.06 1.15
N GLU A 266 -10.42 39.73 2.08
CA GLU A 266 -11.36 40.66 2.74
C GLU A 266 -10.62 41.88 3.30
N LYS A 267 -9.60 41.67 4.16
CA LYS A 267 -8.80 42.76 4.71
C LYS A 267 -7.98 43.52 3.66
N SER A 268 -7.63 42.90 2.53
CA SER A 268 -7.03 43.62 1.39
C SER A 268 -8.01 44.54 0.67
N TYR A 269 -9.32 44.24 0.67
CA TYR A 269 -10.34 45.16 0.16
C TYR A 269 -10.60 46.32 1.13
N GLU A 270 -10.81 46.03 2.42
CA GLU A 270 -10.98 47.06 3.47
C GLU A 270 -9.81 48.05 3.51
N ILE A 271 -8.57 47.56 3.40
CA ILE A 271 -7.37 48.43 3.32
C ILE A 271 -7.38 49.32 2.06
N LYS A 272 -7.87 48.84 0.91
CA LYS A 272 -7.96 49.65 -0.33
C LYS A 272 -9.01 50.74 -0.19
N GLU A 273 -10.19 50.41 0.33
CA GLU A 273 -11.27 51.36 0.59
C GLU A 273 -10.81 52.46 1.55
N LEU A 274 -10.27 52.08 2.72
CA LEU A 274 -9.71 53.02 3.70
C LEU A 274 -8.54 53.84 3.12
N THR A 275 -7.76 53.31 2.18
CA THR A 275 -6.67 54.05 1.52
C THR A 275 -7.22 55.13 0.57
N GLU A 276 -8.26 54.82 -0.19
CA GLU A 276 -8.89 55.78 -1.11
C GLU A 276 -9.72 56.83 -0.35
N GLU A 277 -10.43 56.45 0.73
CA GLU A 277 -11.03 57.41 1.66
C GLU A 277 -9.98 58.36 2.25
N ASN A 278 -8.83 57.83 2.72
CA ASN A 278 -7.73 58.64 3.22
C ASN A 278 -7.13 59.57 2.15
N LYS A 279 -7.19 59.19 0.87
CA LYS A 279 -6.78 60.04 -0.26
C LYS A 279 -7.79 61.18 -0.48
N VAL A 280 -9.09 60.89 -0.53
CA VAL A 280 -10.16 61.91 -0.60
C VAL A 280 -10.10 62.86 0.60
N PHE A 281 -9.88 62.37 1.82
CA PHE A 281 -9.70 63.22 3.00
C PHE A 281 -8.43 64.07 2.93
N LYS A 282 -7.33 63.58 2.35
CA LYS A 282 -6.10 64.39 2.13
C LYS A 282 -6.33 65.49 1.11
N GLU A 283 -7.01 65.18 0.00
CA GLU A 283 -7.39 66.13 -1.05
C GLU A 283 -8.30 67.23 -0.49
N ARG A 284 -9.36 66.88 0.25
CA ARG A 284 -10.26 67.84 0.91
C ARG A 284 -9.53 68.67 1.98
N ASN A 285 -8.60 68.09 2.74
CA ASN A 285 -7.76 68.85 3.68
C ASN A 285 -6.72 69.74 2.98
N HIS A 286 -6.34 69.47 1.73
CA HIS A 286 -5.52 70.38 0.94
C HIS A 286 -6.35 71.57 0.43
N GLU A 287 -7.54 71.30 -0.12
CA GLU A 287 -8.50 72.32 -0.55
C GLU A 287 -8.90 73.28 0.58
N LEU A 288 -9.21 72.74 1.76
CA LEU A 288 -9.54 73.53 2.96
C LEU A 288 -8.35 74.40 3.43
N ARG A 289 -7.11 73.92 3.29
CA ARG A 289 -5.92 74.72 3.59
C ARG A 289 -5.71 75.83 2.56
N THR A 290 -5.84 75.53 1.27
CA THR A 290 -5.71 76.52 0.19
C THR A 290 -6.75 77.64 0.32
N THR A 291 -8.01 77.28 0.56
CA THR A 291 -9.09 78.26 0.78
C THR A 291 -8.93 79.05 2.07
N MET A 292 -8.41 78.45 3.15
CA MET A 292 -8.12 79.17 4.39
C MET A 292 -6.93 80.13 4.25
N THR A 293 -5.89 79.79 3.48
CA THR A 293 -4.80 80.70 3.11
C THR A 293 -5.34 81.88 2.30
N GLN A 294 -6.14 81.62 1.25
CA GLN A 294 -6.79 82.68 0.44
C GLN A 294 -7.65 83.62 1.30
N LYS A 295 -8.42 83.09 2.26
CA LYS A 295 -9.19 83.92 3.20
C LYS A 295 -8.30 84.70 4.18
N GLY A 296 -7.16 84.15 4.59
CA GLY A 296 -6.14 84.88 5.35
C GLY A 296 -5.53 86.05 4.57
N GLU A 297 -5.30 85.86 3.26
CA GLU A 297 -4.82 86.91 2.35
C GLU A 297 -5.90 87.99 2.11
N GLU A 298 -7.16 87.60 1.86
CA GLU A 298 -8.30 88.53 1.77
C GLU A 298 -8.45 89.39 3.03
N ILE A 299 -8.41 88.78 4.22
CA ILE A 299 -8.48 89.50 5.50
C ILE A 299 -7.28 90.43 5.67
N SER A 300 -6.07 89.98 5.31
CA SER A 300 -4.86 90.80 5.38
C SER A 300 -4.91 92.01 4.44
N ASN A 301 -5.50 91.84 3.25
CA ASN A 301 -5.75 92.92 2.31
C ASN A 301 -6.78 93.91 2.85
N PHE A 302 -7.92 93.43 3.37
CA PHE A 302 -8.96 94.26 3.97
C PHE A 302 -8.48 95.04 5.21
N VAL A 303 -7.67 94.42 6.08
CA VAL A 303 -7.06 95.10 7.23
C VAL A 303 -6.11 96.21 6.78
N ARG A 304 -5.30 95.98 5.73
CA ARG A 304 -4.42 96.99 5.15
C ARG A 304 -5.20 98.15 4.51
N GLU A 305 -6.30 97.84 3.81
CA GLU A 305 -7.20 98.86 3.26
C GLU A 305 -7.88 99.67 4.36
N HIS A 306 -8.41 99.02 5.40
CA HIS A 306 -9.02 99.71 6.54
C HIS A 306 -8.02 100.62 7.27
N GLU A 307 -6.79 100.15 7.49
CA GLU A 307 -5.75 100.96 8.13
C GLU A 307 -5.32 102.13 7.22
N ASN A 308 -5.26 101.94 5.89
CA ASN A 308 -5.05 103.04 4.94
C ASN A 308 -6.18 104.07 4.99
N HIS A 309 -7.45 103.65 4.99
CA HIS A 309 -8.60 104.55 5.12
C HIS A 309 -8.59 105.29 6.47
N LYS A 310 -8.26 104.60 7.57
CA LYS A 310 -8.11 105.19 8.91
C LYS A 310 -6.98 106.22 8.97
N ASN A 311 -5.86 105.96 8.29
CA ASN A 311 -4.76 106.92 8.17
C ASN A 311 -5.12 108.12 7.29
N GLY A 312 -5.84 107.91 6.17
CA GLY A 312 -6.40 108.98 5.34
C GLY A 312 -7.38 109.87 6.11
N ALA A 313 -8.36 109.28 6.78
CA ALA A 313 -9.31 110.01 7.64
C ALA A 313 -8.60 110.72 8.81
N SER A 314 -7.53 110.14 9.37
CA SER A 314 -6.69 110.80 10.38
C SER A 314 -5.97 112.04 9.82
N MET A 315 -5.45 111.96 8.58
CA MET A 315 -4.86 113.11 7.87
C MET A 315 -5.91 114.19 7.55
N GLU A 316 -7.11 113.81 7.11
CA GLU A 316 -8.23 114.75 6.91
C GLU A 316 -8.65 115.42 8.21
N VAL A 317 -8.79 114.67 9.31
CA VAL A 317 -9.09 115.21 10.65
C VAL A 317 -7.98 116.14 11.14
N MET A 318 -6.70 115.83 10.89
CA MET A 318 -5.59 116.74 11.20
C MET A 318 -5.65 118.03 10.37
N SER A 319 -5.97 117.93 9.08
CA SER A 319 -6.15 119.09 8.18
C SER A 319 -7.33 119.97 8.63
N LEU A 320 -8.49 119.37 8.88
CA LEU A 320 -9.68 120.06 9.40
C LEU A 320 -9.46 120.65 10.80
N LYS A 321 -8.66 120.00 11.64
CA LYS A 321 -8.27 120.54 12.96
C LYS A 321 -7.32 121.74 12.81
N ALA A 322 -6.43 121.73 11.82
CA ALA A 322 -5.58 122.88 11.51
C ALA A 322 -6.38 124.06 10.94
N THR A 323 -7.34 123.83 10.04
CA THR A 323 -8.22 124.90 9.52
C THR A 323 -9.17 125.41 10.60
N LEU A 324 -9.72 124.56 11.46
CA LEU A 324 -10.53 124.97 12.62
C LEU A 324 -9.71 125.80 13.61
N ASN A 325 -8.46 125.42 13.91
CA ASN A 325 -7.58 126.23 14.74
C ASN A 325 -7.26 127.60 14.11
N LYS A 326 -7.08 127.68 12.78
CA LYS A 326 -6.92 128.95 12.06
C LYS A 326 -8.18 129.81 12.14
N MET A 327 -9.35 129.24 11.83
CA MET A 327 -10.65 129.93 11.94
C MET A 327 -10.96 130.38 13.37
N ARG A 328 -10.53 129.62 14.37
CA ARG A 328 -10.64 129.99 15.79
C ARG A 328 -9.79 131.21 16.11
N LEU A 329 -8.53 131.24 15.66
CA LEU A 329 -7.64 132.38 15.88
C LEU A 329 -8.12 133.64 15.11
N GLU A 330 -8.72 133.45 13.94
CA GLU A 330 -9.45 134.51 13.22
C GLU A 330 -10.69 134.98 14.00
N LEU A 331 -11.46 134.07 14.60
CA LEU A 331 -12.63 134.42 15.42
C LEU A 331 -12.24 135.13 16.71
N ASP A 332 -11.19 134.67 17.41
CA ASP A 332 -10.66 135.29 18.62
C ASP A 332 -10.15 136.72 18.33
N THR A 333 -9.46 136.94 17.19
CA THR A 333 -9.02 138.29 16.78
C THR A 333 -10.19 139.18 16.31
N MET A 334 -11.21 138.63 15.63
CA MET A 334 -12.44 139.35 15.30
C MET A 334 -13.25 139.71 16.56
N HIS A 335 -13.24 138.87 17.59
CA HIS A 335 -13.86 139.16 18.88
C HIS A 335 -13.10 140.28 19.61
N GLU A 336 -11.77 140.29 19.58
CA GLU A 336 -10.97 141.40 20.12
C GLU A 336 -11.22 142.73 19.36
N GLN A 337 -11.41 142.68 18.04
CA GLN A 337 -11.83 143.84 17.25
C GLN A 337 -13.25 144.32 17.64
N LYS A 338 -14.21 143.40 17.79
CA LYS A 338 -15.56 143.73 18.29
C LYS A 338 -15.48 144.45 19.64
N ASN A 339 -14.75 143.88 20.61
CA ASN A 339 -14.68 144.43 21.95
C ASN A 339 -14.03 145.83 21.97
N LYS A 340 -13.08 146.13 21.06
CA LYS A 340 -12.52 147.48 20.88
C LYS A 340 -13.53 148.48 20.32
N LEU A 341 -14.33 148.07 19.32
CA LEU A 341 -15.41 148.90 18.75
C LEU A 341 -16.56 149.12 19.76
N GLU A 342 -16.87 148.10 20.55
CA GLU A 342 -17.93 148.14 21.58
C GLU A 342 -17.54 149.09 22.71
N GLN A 343 -16.29 149.05 23.20
CA GLN A 343 -15.74 150.06 24.11
C GLN A 343 -15.70 151.47 23.50
N GLN A 344 -15.45 151.61 22.19
CA GLN A 344 -15.49 152.91 21.52
C GLN A 344 -16.92 153.46 21.50
N ASN A 345 -17.91 152.60 21.22
CA ASN A 345 -19.32 152.97 21.25
C ASN A 345 -19.80 153.33 22.67
N GLU A 346 -19.41 152.57 23.70
CA GLU A 346 -19.67 152.93 25.11
C GLU A 346 -19.09 154.30 25.48
N ARG A 347 -17.88 154.64 25.02
CA ARG A 347 -17.29 155.97 25.27
C ARG A 347 -18.11 157.08 24.64
N SER A 348 -18.43 156.97 23.34
CA SER A 348 -19.25 157.99 22.66
C SER A 348 -20.68 158.06 23.21
N GLN A 349 -21.24 156.96 23.70
CA GLN A 349 -22.54 156.94 24.36
C GLN A 349 -22.50 157.58 25.76
N ASN A 350 -21.43 157.38 26.53
CA ASN A 350 -21.19 158.09 27.79
C ASN A 350 -20.92 159.59 27.57
N GLU A 351 -20.14 159.96 26.56
CA GLU A 351 -19.93 161.37 26.16
C GLU A 351 -21.25 162.05 25.77
N TYR A 352 -22.15 161.34 25.09
CA TYR A 352 -23.50 161.82 24.76
C TYR A 352 -24.36 162.01 26.03
N VAL A 353 -24.36 161.06 26.97
CA VAL A 353 -25.08 161.19 28.26
C VAL A 353 -24.50 162.30 29.14
N GLU A 354 -23.18 162.48 29.14
CA GLU A 354 -22.54 163.59 29.87
C GLU A 354 -22.85 164.95 29.22
N GLY A 355 -23.01 165.00 27.90
CA GLY A 355 -23.55 166.16 27.19
C GLY A 355 -25.01 166.46 27.55
N LEU A 356 -25.85 165.43 27.64
CA LEU A 356 -27.27 165.54 27.98
C LEU A 356 -27.45 166.07 29.42
N THR A 357 -26.75 165.48 30.39
CA THR A 357 -26.82 165.90 31.79
C THR A 357 -26.26 167.31 32.03
N LYS A 358 -25.27 167.77 31.26
CA LYS A 358 -24.84 169.19 31.25
C LYS A 358 -25.95 170.12 30.74
N MET A 359 -26.74 169.69 29.76
CA MET A 359 -27.88 170.44 29.24
C MET A 359 -29.05 170.49 30.24
N GLU A 360 -29.36 169.39 30.92
CA GLU A 360 -30.37 169.33 31.97
C GLU A 360 -30.02 170.24 33.17
N ASN A 361 -28.75 170.28 33.58
CA ASN A 361 -28.27 171.20 34.62
C ASN A 361 -28.36 172.68 34.19
N LEU A 362 -28.26 172.98 32.90
CA LEU A 362 -28.49 174.32 32.34
C LEU A 362 -29.99 174.69 32.37
N ASN A 363 -30.87 173.77 31.97
CA ASN A 363 -32.31 173.95 32.08
C ASN A 363 -32.75 174.16 33.54
N ALA A 364 -32.23 173.36 34.48
CA ALA A 364 -32.53 173.52 35.91
C ALA A 364 -32.16 174.93 36.44
N LYS A 365 -31.00 175.47 36.03
CA LYS A 365 -30.60 176.84 36.37
C LYS A 365 -31.56 177.89 35.78
N LEU A 366 -31.95 177.75 34.52
CA LEU A 366 -32.92 178.66 33.90
C LEU A 366 -34.28 178.61 34.61
N THR A 367 -34.77 177.43 34.97
CA THR A 367 -36.00 177.26 35.78
C THR A 367 -35.91 177.98 37.13
N THR A 368 -34.77 177.89 37.83
CA THR A 368 -34.58 178.65 39.09
C THR A 368 -34.55 180.17 38.88
N GLN A 369 -33.96 180.67 37.78
CA GLN A 369 -33.97 182.10 37.48
C GLN A 369 -35.36 182.63 37.14
N ILE A 370 -36.21 181.84 36.47
CA ILE A 370 -37.61 182.19 36.19
C ILE A 370 -38.39 182.32 37.52
N SER A 371 -38.24 181.35 38.43
CA SER A 371 -38.96 181.35 39.71
C SER A 371 -38.64 182.57 40.61
N ASP A 372 -37.41 183.10 40.56
CA ASP A 372 -37.05 184.32 41.30
C ASP A 372 -37.48 185.62 40.60
N GLN A 373 -37.71 185.59 39.27
CA GLN A 373 -38.36 186.68 38.54
C GLN A 373 -39.89 186.72 38.79
N GLU A 374 -40.54 185.57 38.96
CA GLU A 374 -41.96 185.50 39.30
C GLU A 374 -42.26 186.11 40.68
N LYS A 375 -41.43 185.81 41.70
CA LYS A 375 -41.58 186.39 43.06
C LYS A 375 -41.47 187.92 43.08
N THR A 376 -40.59 188.50 42.26
CA THR A 376 -40.41 189.95 42.21
C THR A 376 -41.56 190.67 41.48
N ILE A 377 -42.24 189.99 40.55
CA ILE A 377 -43.49 190.46 39.94
C ILE A 377 -44.66 190.40 40.94
N GLU A 378 -44.75 189.33 41.73
CA GLU A 378 -45.82 189.17 42.73
C GLU A 378 -45.76 190.25 43.81
N GLN A 379 -44.56 190.61 44.29
CA GLN A 379 -44.36 191.68 45.28
C GLN A 379 -44.78 193.07 44.75
N LEU A 380 -44.47 193.40 43.50
CA LEU A 380 -44.92 194.64 42.84
C LEU A 380 -46.44 194.67 42.61
N SER A 381 -47.12 193.51 42.61
CA SER A 381 -48.58 193.44 42.47
C SER A 381 -49.32 193.90 43.74
N GLU A 382 -48.71 193.73 44.92
CA GLU A 382 -49.34 194.05 46.21
C GLU A 382 -49.24 195.56 46.53
N GLU A 383 -48.12 196.20 46.21
CA GLU A 383 -47.97 197.66 46.29
C GLU A 383 -48.98 198.38 45.37
N ASN A 384 -49.28 197.78 44.20
CA ASN A 384 -50.29 198.27 43.25
C ASN A 384 -51.73 198.12 43.79
N LYS A 385 -51.99 197.20 44.74
CA LYS A 385 -53.29 197.13 45.45
C LYS A 385 -53.42 198.26 46.47
N GLN A 386 -52.35 198.62 47.20
CA GLN A 386 -52.36 199.77 48.13
C GLN A 386 -52.65 201.09 47.40
N ALA A 387 -52.03 201.31 46.23
CA ALA A 387 -52.30 202.50 45.41
C ALA A 387 -53.78 202.65 45.00
N LYS A 388 -54.47 201.54 44.69
CA LYS A 388 -55.90 201.54 44.32
C LYS A 388 -56.84 202.00 45.45
N ILE A 389 -56.44 201.84 46.72
CA ILE A 389 -57.23 202.26 47.89
C ILE A 389 -57.17 203.79 48.09
N VAL A 390 -56.09 204.45 47.65
CA VAL A 390 -56.00 205.92 47.65
C VAL A 390 -56.81 206.52 46.49
N PHE A 391 -56.75 205.90 45.31
CA PHE A 391 -57.48 206.37 44.11
C PHE A 391 -59.02 206.34 44.28
N SER A 392 -59.56 205.34 45.00
CA SER A 392 -61.00 205.22 45.23
C SER A 392 -61.60 206.37 46.06
N LYS A 393 -60.82 206.98 46.97
CA LYS A 393 -61.24 208.17 47.75
C LYS A 393 -61.23 209.48 46.95
N LEU A 394 -60.46 209.56 45.87
CA LEU A 394 -60.49 210.72 44.97
C LEU A 394 -61.70 210.65 44.02
N LYS A 395 -62.02 209.44 43.54
CA LYS A 395 -63.11 209.19 42.58
C LYS A 395 -64.51 209.53 43.13
N SER A 396 -64.73 209.49 44.44
CA SER A 396 -66.00 209.89 45.06
C SER A 396 -66.34 211.38 44.92
N VAL A 397 -65.36 212.25 44.67
CA VAL A 397 -65.58 213.69 44.46
C VAL A 397 -66.07 213.99 43.03
N GLN A 398 -65.59 213.24 42.04
CA GLN A 398 -65.99 213.39 40.62
C GLN A 398 -67.47 213.06 40.38
N ILE A 399 -68.00 212.04 41.07
CA ILE A 399 -69.38 211.54 40.90
C ILE A 399 -70.45 212.58 41.28
N ILE A 400 -70.10 213.61 42.06
CA ILE A 400 -71.01 214.73 42.38
C ILE A 400 -71.19 215.68 41.18
N VAL A 401 -70.17 215.79 40.30
CA VAL A 401 -70.22 216.64 39.10
C VAL A 401 -70.97 215.94 37.97
N GLU A 402 -70.70 214.65 37.74
CA GLU A 402 -71.33 213.84 36.68
C GLU A 402 -72.85 213.70 36.87
N ARG A 403 -73.34 213.68 38.11
CA ARG A 403 -74.77 213.53 38.41
C ARG A 403 -75.65 214.65 37.83
N LYS A 404 -75.11 215.88 37.71
CA LYS A 404 -75.81 217.02 37.08
C LYS A 404 -75.90 216.93 35.54
N ILE A 405 -75.12 216.07 34.90
CA ILE A 405 -75.11 215.90 33.44
C ILE A 405 -76.12 214.82 33.01
N ASN A 406 -76.27 213.74 33.79
CA ASN A 406 -77.21 212.66 33.45
C ASN A 406 -78.69 213.04 33.58
N GLU A 407 -79.06 213.95 34.49
CA GLU A 407 -80.46 214.40 34.63
C GLU A 407 -81.01 215.00 33.31
N LEU A 408 -80.14 215.61 32.49
CA LEU A 408 -80.48 216.17 31.18
C LEU A 408 -80.70 215.09 30.08
N ALA A 409 -80.20 213.87 30.28
CA ALA A 409 -80.30 212.78 29.31
C ALA A 409 -81.53 211.88 29.53
N GLU A 410 -82.07 211.85 30.74
CA GLU A 410 -83.12 210.90 31.16
C GLU A 410 -84.50 211.26 30.57
N GLU A 411 -84.79 212.54 30.34
CA GLU A 411 -86.03 212.98 29.67
C GLU A 411 -86.15 212.42 28.23
N PHE A 412 -85.03 212.33 27.51
CA PHE A 412 -85.04 211.87 26.12
C PHE A 412 -85.35 210.37 25.98
N ARG A 413 -84.97 209.54 26.96
CA ARG A 413 -85.18 208.08 26.91
C ARG A 413 -86.66 207.69 26.99
N ARG A 414 -87.44 208.34 27.86
CA ARG A 414 -88.87 208.02 28.09
C ARG A 414 -89.72 208.02 26.81
N LYS A 415 -89.37 208.82 25.81
CA LYS A 415 -90.13 208.96 24.55
C LYS A 415 -90.00 207.76 23.59
N MET A 416 -89.07 206.84 23.85
CA MET A 416 -88.74 205.73 22.94
C MET A 416 -89.41 204.40 23.34
N GLU A 417 -89.75 204.23 24.61
CA GLU A 417 -89.99 202.92 25.23
C GLU A 417 -91.41 202.36 24.98
N ASP A 418 -92.41 203.22 24.74
CA ASP A 418 -93.79 202.80 24.52
C ASP A 418 -94.03 202.04 23.19
N ASN A 419 -93.23 202.31 22.16
CA ASN A 419 -93.35 201.62 20.87
C ASN A 419 -92.96 200.12 20.93
N ILE A 420 -92.14 199.71 21.91
CA ILE A 420 -91.62 198.34 22.01
C ILE A 420 -92.71 197.34 22.44
N LYS A 421 -93.74 197.81 23.15
CA LYS A 421 -94.77 196.96 23.77
C LYS A 421 -95.67 196.22 22.77
N LEU A 422 -95.81 196.74 21.53
CA LEU A 422 -96.80 196.22 20.56
C LEU A 422 -96.35 194.97 19.79
N LEU A 423 -95.03 194.70 19.70
CA LEU A 423 -94.48 193.65 18.82
C LEU A 423 -94.49 192.24 19.42
N HIS A 424 -94.43 192.10 20.75
CA HIS A 424 -94.22 190.82 21.43
C HIS A 424 -95.37 189.80 21.25
N GLN A 425 -96.59 190.24 20.98
CA GLN A 425 -97.77 189.36 20.95
C GLN A 425 -97.77 188.31 19.81
N ARG A 426 -96.93 188.46 18.78
CA ARG A 426 -96.93 187.59 17.59
C ARG A 426 -96.19 186.24 17.73
N ILE A 427 -95.39 186.05 18.77
CA ILE A 427 -94.42 184.94 18.84
C ILE A 427 -95.03 183.62 19.35
N HIS A 428 -96.04 183.68 20.23
CA HIS A 428 -96.44 182.54 21.09
C HIS A 428 -97.14 181.35 20.37
N VAL A 429 -97.51 181.48 19.09
CA VAL A 429 -98.41 180.51 18.41
C VAL A 429 -97.69 179.29 17.82
N ALA A 430 -96.37 179.34 17.61
CA ALA A 430 -95.66 178.35 16.78
C ALA A 430 -95.22 177.06 17.51
N GLU A 431 -95.09 177.07 18.84
CA GLU A 431 -94.33 176.05 19.59
C GLU A 431 -95.11 174.74 19.88
N GLN A 432 -96.41 174.70 19.57
CA GLN A 432 -97.32 173.63 20.03
C GLN A 432 -97.17 172.27 19.29
N LEU A 433 -96.41 172.22 18.20
CA LEU A 433 -96.45 171.13 17.20
C LEU A 433 -95.49 169.94 17.45
N ASN A 434 -94.59 170.00 18.44
CA ASN A 434 -93.36 169.19 18.45
C ASN A 434 -93.40 167.85 19.24
N ASN A 435 -94.47 167.55 19.99
CA ASN A 435 -94.37 166.61 21.13
C ASN A 435 -94.89 165.17 20.93
N GLU A 436 -95.59 164.82 19.84
CA GLU A 436 -96.41 163.59 19.82
C GLU A 436 -95.70 162.29 19.40
N ASN A 437 -94.71 162.32 18.50
CA ASN A 437 -94.36 161.16 17.66
C ASN A 437 -93.41 160.11 18.31
N LYS A 438 -93.55 159.86 19.62
CA LYS A 438 -92.58 159.12 20.46
C LYS A 438 -92.70 157.59 20.42
N TYR A 439 -93.69 157.01 19.73
CA TYR A 439 -94.12 155.62 19.95
C TYR A 439 -93.67 154.58 18.89
N SER A 440 -93.31 155.00 17.67
CA SER A 440 -93.34 154.10 16.49
C SER A 440 -92.16 153.11 16.35
N CYS A 441 -90.92 153.51 16.66
CA CYS A 441 -89.73 152.86 16.08
C CYS A 441 -89.27 151.52 16.73
N LYS A 442 -90.08 150.89 17.61
CA LYS A 442 -89.81 149.53 18.13
C LYS A 442 -89.75 148.46 17.02
N ILE A 443 -90.40 148.71 15.89
CA ILE A 443 -90.49 147.83 14.72
C ILE A 443 -89.14 147.60 14.01
N THR A 444 -88.21 148.55 14.07
CA THR A 444 -87.03 148.56 13.17
C THR A 444 -85.98 147.49 13.48
N LYS A 445 -86.01 146.87 14.67
CA LYS A 445 -85.08 145.81 15.08
C LYS A 445 -85.22 144.52 14.26
N GLN A 446 -86.38 144.28 13.65
CA GLN A 446 -86.71 143.01 12.97
C GLN A 446 -86.33 142.99 11.47
N ARG A 447 -85.64 144.02 10.96
CA ARG A 447 -85.41 144.22 9.52
C ARG A 447 -84.03 143.77 9.01
N TYR A 448 -83.06 143.55 9.91
CA TYR A 448 -81.66 143.29 9.53
C TYR A 448 -81.38 141.86 9.04
N GLU A 449 -82.30 140.92 9.25
CA GLU A 449 -82.10 139.50 8.87
C GLU A 449 -82.50 139.22 7.40
N GLU A 450 -83.15 140.15 6.70
CA GLU A 450 -83.62 139.98 5.32
C GLU A 450 -82.66 140.53 4.24
N GLU A 451 -81.78 141.48 4.57
CA GLU A 451 -80.90 142.13 3.58
C GLU A 451 -79.67 141.29 3.18
N ASN A 452 -79.38 140.18 3.87
CA ASN A 452 -78.26 139.27 3.57
C ASN A 452 -78.50 138.38 2.32
N LYS A 453 -79.22 138.92 1.32
CA LYS A 453 -79.86 138.16 0.22
C LYS A 453 -79.78 138.84 -1.16
N SER A 454 -79.22 140.05 -1.27
CA SER A 454 -79.30 140.88 -2.49
C SER A 454 -77.96 141.23 -3.18
N MET A 455 -76.81 141.16 -2.48
CA MET A 455 -75.51 141.60 -3.03
C MET A 455 -74.76 140.56 -3.88
N GLY A 456 -75.37 139.41 -4.18
CA GLY A 456 -74.82 138.38 -5.08
C GLY A 456 -74.90 138.70 -6.59
N LYS A 457 -74.97 139.97 -6.98
CA LYS A 457 -75.25 140.40 -8.38
C LYS A 457 -74.33 141.54 -8.90
N LYS A 458 -73.00 141.38 -8.80
CA LYS A 458 -72.06 142.22 -9.58
C LYS A 458 -70.66 141.62 -9.84
N ILE A 459 -70.63 140.36 -10.26
CA ILE A 459 -69.47 139.82 -11.01
C ILE A 459 -69.57 140.31 -12.47
N ALA A 460 -68.41 140.47 -13.12
CA ALA A 460 -68.17 140.73 -14.56
C ALA A 460 -68.35 142.17 -15.09
N SER A 461 -67.21 142.85 -15.32
CA SER A 461 -67.06 143.95 -16.30
C SER A 461 -65.63 144.05 -16.89
N TYR A 462 -65.21 142.99 -17.58
CA TYR A 462 -64.36 142.95 -18.80
C TYR A 462 -63.13 143.87 -19.05
N LYS A 463 -61.98 143.24 -19.43
CA LYS A 463 -61.03 143.59 -20.55
C LYS A 463 -60.08 144.83 -20.40
N GLU A 464 -58.92 144.98 -21.10
CA GLU A 464 -58.16 144.18 -22.10
C GLU A 464 -56.62 144.50 -22.11
N LYS A 465 -55.82 143.72 -22.88
CA LYS A 465 -54.40 143.73 -23.41
C LYS A 465 -53.58 145.08 -23.43
N SER A 466 -52.24 145.16 -23.68
CA SER A 466 -51.43 144.52 -24.77
C SER A 466 -49.88 144.66 -24.68
N THR A 467 -49.14 143.69 -25.30
CA THR A 467 -47.74 143.75 -25.86
C THR A 467 -46.55 144.05 -24.89
N THR A 468 -45.23 143.93 -25.16
CA THR A 468 -44.29 143.64 -26.31
C THR A 468 -42.92 143.13 -25.72
N CYS A 469 -41.79 142.73 -26.36
CA CYS A 469 -41.26 142.45 -27.74
C CYS A 469 -39.99 141.53 -27.65
N ILE A 470 -39.21 141.34 -28.74
CA ILE A 470 -37.84 140.73 -28.80
C ILE A 470 -36.94 141.48 -29.84
N PRO A 471 -35.61 141.24 -29.98
CA PRO A 471 -34.94 140.14 -30.76
C PRO A 471 -33.61 139.62 -30.10
N ASN A 472 -32.68 138.79 -30.60
CA ASN A 472 -32.51 137.63 -31.54
C ASN A 472 -31.12 136.98 -31.21
N GLY A 473 -30.61 135.85 -31.76
CA GLY A 473 -31.09 134.86 -32.73
C GLY A 473 -30.14 134.63 -33.94
N PHE A 474 -29.34 133.54 -33.96
CA PHE A 474 -28.62 132.99 -35.15
C PHE A 474 -28.34 131.46 -35.03
N GLU A 475 -27.92 130.78 -36.11
CA GLU A 475 -28.49 129.47 -36.55
C GLU A 475 -27.53 128.52 -37.35
N PHE A 476 -28.01 127.30 -37.72
CA PHE A 476 -27.73 126.48 -38.95
C PHE A 476 -26.78 125.24 -38.84
N ILE A 477 -26.98 124.03 -39.44
CA ILE A 477 -28.15 123.20 -39.87
C ILE A 477 -27.72 121.73 -40.25
N ALA A 478 -28.68 120.78 -40.39
CA ALA A 478 -28.66 119.48 -41.18
C ALA A 478 -27.74 118.29 -40.77
N VAL A 479 -27.88 117.04 -41.30
CA VAL A 479 -29.04 116.08 -41.41
C VAL A 479 -28.55 114.64 -41.81
N ASN A 480 -29.35 113.60 -41.49
CA ASN A 480 -29.28 112.13 -41.75
C ASN A 480 -28.52 111.54 -42.98
N GLY A 481 -28.10 110.26 -42.90
CA GLY A 481 -27.79 109.40 -44.08
C GLY A 481 -27.32 107.95 -43.77
N LEU A 482 -27.70 106.95 -44.60
CA LEU A 482 -27.49 105.49 -44.40
C LEU A 482 -26.60 104.81 -45.49
N ASP A 483 -25.68 103.95 -45.05
CA ASP A 483 -25.39 102.55 -45.49
C ASP A 483 -24.81 102.14 -46.89
N LEU A 484 -24.19 100.94 -46.90
CA LEU A 484 -23.96 99.93 -47.97
C LEU A 484 -22.82 100.06 -49.03
N ALA A 485 -21.92 99.04 -49.09
CA ALA A 485 -21.42 98.33 -50.31
C ALA A 485 -20.30 97.27 -50.02
N ILE A 486 -20.03 96.36 -50.98
CA ILE A 486 -19.15 95.16 -50.84
C ILE A 486 -18.30 94.94 -52.12
N GLU A 487 -17.06 94.43 -52.01
CA GLU A 487 -16.39 93.71 -53.12
C GLU A 487 -15.36 92.64 -52.65
N ASN A 488 -15.13 91.61 -53.50
CA ASN A 488 -14.13 90.50 -53.45
C ASN A 488 -14.55 89.12 -52.88
N VAL A 489 -15.39 88.37 -53.62
CA VAL A 489 -15.49 86.89 -53.48
C VAL A 489 -15.63 86.21 -54.86
N LYS A 490 -14.52 85.71 -55.43
CA LYS A 490 -14.53 84.82 -56.63
C LYS A 490 -13.48 83.69 -56.61
N ASP A 491 -12.32 83.88 -56.00
CA ASP A 491 -11.20 82.90 -56.06
C ASP A 491 -11.38 81.65 -55.16
N TYR A 492 -12.23 81.74 -54.11
CA TYR A 492 -12.42 80.64 -53.16
C TYR A 492 -13.23 79.45 -53.70
N ALA A 493 -14.15 79.68 -54.65
CA ALA A 493 -15.14 78.67 -55.06
C ALA A 493 -14.50 77.44 -55.74
N SER A 494 -13.47 77.65 -56.57
CA SER A 494 -12.80 76.59 -57.33
C SER A 494 -12.02 75.61 -56.44
N ARG A 495 -11.40 76.12 -55.36
CA ARG A 495 -10.66 75.29 -54.38
C ARG A 495 -11.60 74.40 -53.56
N VAL A 496 -12.75 74.94 -53.15
CA VAL A 496 -13.76 74.20 -52.37
C VAL A 496 -14.28 72.99 -53.15
N THR A 497 -14.60 73.14 -54.44
CA THR A 497 -15.14 72.04 -55.26
C THR A 497 -14.17 70.86 -55.39
N LYS A 498 -12.87 71.08 -55.54
CA LYS A 498 -11.88 69.99 -55.59
C LYS A 498 -11.78 69.26 -54.25
N MET A 499 -11.68 70.01 -53.16
CA MET A 499 -11.58 69.48 -51.81
C MET A 499 -12.83 68.66 -51.41
N MET A 500 -14.01 69.06 -51.89
CA MET A 500 -15.27 68.33 -51.68
C MET A 500 -15.26 66.93 -52.32
N CYS A 501 -14.67 66.76 -53.50
CA CYS A 501 -14.57 65.46 -54.16
C CYS A 501 -13.64 64.48 -53.41
N GLU A 502 -12.50 64.97 -52.94
CA GLU A 502 -11.53 64.18 -52.17
C GLU A 502 -12.12 63.73 -50.83
N VAL A 503 -12.84 64.63 -50.13
CA VAL A 503 -13.59 64.31 -48.91
C VAL A 503 -14.70 63.28 -49.15
N GLN A 504 -15.43 63.36 -50.27
CA GLN A 504 -16.50 62.42 -50.58
C GLN A 504 -15.97 61.00 -50.87
N PHE A 505 -14.81 60.86 -51.53
CA PHE A 505 -14.15 59.55 -51.70
C PHE A 505 -13.78 58.91 -50.36
N VAL A 506 -13.14 59.66 -49.45
CA VAL A 506 -12.77 59.16 -48.12
C VAL A 506 -14.01 58.76 -47.31
N LYS A 507 -15.10 59.51 -47.42
CA LYS A 507 -16.39 59.23 -46.77
C LYS A 507 -17.05 57.93 -47.26
N ASP A 508 -16.94 57.59 -48.54
CA ASP A 508 -17.52 56.34 -49.05
C ASP A 508 -16.61 55.12 -48.78
N TRP A 509 -15.28 55.28 -48.80
CA TRP A 509 -14.36 54.25 -48.31
C TRP A 509 -14.54 53.94 -46.81
N MET A 510 -14.71 54.99 -45.99
CA MET A 510 -15.05 54.85 -44.57
C MET A 510 -16.36 54.09 -44.37
N ARG A 511 -17.35 54.29 -45.24
CA ARG A 511 -18.66 53.61 -45.17
C ARG A 511 -18.52 52.10 -45.36
N GLU A 512 -17.80 51.67 -46.40
CA GLU A 512 -17.52 50.25 -46.69
C GLU A 512 -16.82 49.58 -45.49
N LYS A 513 -15.76 50.19 -44.96
CA LYS A 513 -15.05 49.67 -43.80
C LYS A 513 -15.85 49.71 -42.49
N ASN A 514 -16.83 50.61 -42.36
CA ASN A 514 -17.70 50.64 -41.19
C ASN A 514 -18.74 49.51 -41.20
N GLU A 515 -19.18 49.03 -42.37
CA GLU A 515 -20.01 47.83 -42.47
C GLU A 515 -19.18 46.54 -42.27
N GLU A 516 -17.96 46.44 -42.81
CA GLU A 516 -17.04 45.31 -42.50
C GLU A 516 -16.77 45.19 -40.99
N VAL A 517 -16.53 46.31 -40.32
CA VAL A 517 -16.32 46.36 -38.86
C VAL A 517 -17.60 46.01 -38.07
N LYS A 518 -18.78 46.25 -38.65
CA LYS A 518 -20.07 45.86 -38.07
C LYS A 518 -20.29 44.34 -38.19
N ASP A 519 -20.09 43.77 -39.37
CA ASP A 519 -20.21 42.33 -39.58
C ASP A 519 -19.18 41.55 -38.73
N LEU A 520 -17.95 42.08 -38.58
CA LEU A 520 -16.95 41.52 -37.66
C LEU A 520 -17.38 41.63 -36.19
N ARG A 521 -18.00 42.73 -35.77
CA ARG A 521 -18.55 42.91 -34.41
C ARG A 521 -19.65 41.88 -34.14
N ASP A 522 -20.62 41.75 -35.04
CA ASP A 522 -21.77 40.86 -34.85
C ASP A 522 -21.31 39.38 -34.77
N ASN A 523 -20.27 38.99 -35.52
CA ASN A 523 -19.62 37.69 -35.39
C ASN A 523 -18.88 37.51 -34.04
N VAL A 524 -18.20 38.54 -33.54
CA VAL A 524 -17.53 38.50 -32.22
C VAL A 524 -18.55 38.40 -31.08
N ASP A 525 -19.65 39.15 -31.15
CA ASP A 525 -20.70 39.10 -30.13
C ASP A 525 -21.47 37.76 -30.17
N TYR A 526 -21.69 37.15 -31.34
CA TYR A 526 -22.19 35.76 -31.46
C TYR A 526 -21.24 34.73 -30.84
N LEU A 527 -19.94 34.79 -31.16
CA LEU A 527 -18.94 33.86 -30.59
C LEU A 527 -18.82 34.02 -29.07
N LYS A 528 -19.00 35.23 -28.56
CA LYS A 528 -19.04 35.53 -27.12
C LYS A 528 -20.28 34.96 -26.44
N GLU A 529 -21.47 35.07 -27.05
CA GLU A 529 -22.67 34.43 -26.51
C GLU A 529 -22.55 32.89 -26.50
N LEU A 530 -21.93 32.32 -27.53
CA LEU A 530 -21.64 30.89 -27.61
C LEU A 530 -20.61 30.43 -26.56
N LEU A 531 -19.58 31.25 -26.29
CA LEU A 531 -18.60 31.00 -25.24
C LEU A 531 -19.24 31.04 -23.85
N ASN A 532 -20.01 32.10 -23.54
CA ASN A 532 -20.72 32.21 -22.26
C ASN A 532 -21.59 30.98 -21.96
N LYS A 533 -22.35 30.49 -22.95
CA LYS A 533 -23.16 29.26 -22.81
C LYS A 533 -22.34 28.02 -22.53
N LYS A 534 -21.10 27.93 -23.03
CA LYS A 534 -20.18 26.83 -22.73
C LYS A 534 -19.51 26.98 -21.37
N GLU A 535 -19.25 28.19 -20.91
CA GLU A 535 -18.83 28.46 -19.52
C GLU A 535 -19.94 28.10 -18.52
N GLU A 536 -21.20 28.43 -18.82
CA GLU A 536 -22.38 28.01 -18.03
C GLU A 536 -22.55 26.48 -17.98
N GLU A 537 -22.44 25.78 -19.12
CA GLU A 537 -22.43 24.31 -19.16
C GLU A 537 -21.27 23.71 -18.33
N GLU A 538 -20.07 24.28 -18.43
CA GLU A 538 -18.90 23.80 -17.69
C GLU A 538 -19.05 23.99 -16.17
N LEU A 539 -19.56 25.15 -15.73
CA LEU A 539 -19.85 25.43 -14.32
C LEU A 539 -20.87 24.44 -13.74
N LEU A 540 -21.93 24.14 -14.48
CA LEU A 540 -22.95 23.17 -14.06
C LEU A 540 -22.42 21.74 -14.02
N LEU A 541 -21.51 21.36 -14.94
CA LEU A 541 -20.81 20.07 -14.89
C LEU A 541 -19.84 19.98 -13.70
N ARG A 542 -19.10 21.07 -13.38
CA ARG A 542 -18.22 21.16 -12.21
C ARG A 542 -19.00 21.04 -10.90
N GLU A 543 -20.15 21.69 -10.78
CA GLU A 543 -21.02 21.61 -9.59
C GLU A 543 -21.54 20.17 -9.38
N ASN A 544 -21.94 19.49 -10.46
CA ASN A 544 -22.40 18.10 -10.39
C ASN A 544 -21.28 17.09 -10.08
N LEU A 545 -20.06 17.31 -10.61
CA LEU A 545 -18.88 16.55 -10.20
C LEU A 545 -18.62 16.66 -8.69
N TRP A 546 -18.64 17.89 -8.16
CA TRP A 546 -18.38 18.12 -6.74
C TRP A 546 -19.44 17.49 -5.81
N LYS A 547 -20.71 17.50 -6.21
CA LYS A 547 -21.79 16.78 -5.52
C LYS A 547 -21.54 15.27 -5.49
N LEU A 548 -21.19 14.66 -6.63
CA LEU A 548 -20.89 13.23 -6.72
C LEU A 548 -19.64 12.85 -5.91
N GLU A 549 -18.60 13.69 -5.91
CA GLU A 549 -17.39 13.48 -5.11
C GLU A 549 -17.67 13.51 -3.60
N ALA A 550 -18.54 14.41 -3.16
CA ALA A 550 -19.02 14.45 -1.77
C ALA A 550 -19.87 13.22 -1.39
N GLU A 551 -20.74 12.75 -2.28
CA GLU A 551 -21.53 11.52 -2.08
C GLU A 551 -20.65 10.26 -2.00
N VAL A 552 -19.69 10.11 -2.92
CA VAL A 552 -18.73 8.99 -2.92
C VAL A 552 -17.84 9.03 -1.66
N SER A 553 -17.41 10.22 -1.23
CA SER A 553 -16.64 10.39 0.00
C SER A 553 -17.42 9.96 1.24
N LYS A 554 -18.71 10.30 1.29
CA LYS A 554 -19.64 9.88 2.36
C LYS A 554 -19.86 8.36 2.34
N GLU A 555 -20.16 7.76 1.17
CA GLU A 555 -20.33 6.30 1.06
C GLU A 555 -19.05 5.56 1.50
N GLY A 556 -17.87 6.07 1.12
CA GLY A 556 -16.58 5.54 1.58
C GLY A 556 -16.41 5.56 3.10
N GLY A 557 -16.94 6.60 3.77
CA GLY A 557 -16.99 6.69 5.23
C GLY A 557 -17.95 5.68 5.87
N ASP A 558 -19.18 5.59 5.37
CA ASP A 558 -20.21 4.68 5.89
C ASP A 558 -19.82 3.21 5.67
N LYS A 559 -19.26 2.87 4.51
CA LYS A 559 -18.71 1.55 4.17
C LYS A 559 -17.54 1.16 5.07
N LEU A 560 -16.70 2.12 5.47
CA LEU A 560 -15.64 1.90 6.45
C LEU A 560 -16.21 1.63 7.86
N ASN A 561 -17.32 2.28 8.25
CA ASN A 561 -17.98 2.06 9.52
C ASN A 561 -18.67 0.69 9.58
N LEU A 562 -19.45 0.33 8.56
CA LEU A 562 -20.04 -1.01 8.41
C LEU A 562 -18.97 -2.12 8.50
N ARG A 563 -17.79 -1.91 7.88
CA ARG A 563 -16.67 -2.88 7.97
C ARG A 563 -16.11 -3.03 9.39
N LYS A 564 -16.12 -1.98 10.22
CA LYS A 564 -15.76 -2.08 11.65
C LYS A 564 -16.79 -2.90 12.41
N GLU A 565 -18.07 -2.67 12.17
CA GLU A 565 -19.18 -3.37 12.84
C GLU A 565 -19.25 -4.84 12.49
N VAL A 566 -19.13 -5.20 11.20
CA VAL A 566 -19.02 -6.59 10.74
C VAL A 566 -17.86 -7.29 11.46
N SER A 567 -16.69 -6.66 11.56
CA SER A 567 -15.56 -7.28 12.30
C SER A 567 -15.70 -7.29 13.83
N GLN A 568 -16.67 -6.58 14.41
CA GLN A 568 -17.09 -6.81 15.79
C GLN A 568 -18.09 -7.97 15.90
N LEU A 569 -18.98 -8.14 14.92
CA LEU A 569 -19.93 -9.26 14.86
C LEU A 569 -19.21 -10.58 14.63
N GLU A 570 -18.26 -10.67 13.70
CA GLU A 570 -17.34 -11.83 13.52
C GLU A 570 -16.73 -12.27 14.85
N LYS A 571 -16.19 -11.32 15.62
CA LYS A 571 -15.56 -11.56 16.93
C LYS A 571 -16.55 -11.94 18.04
N LYS A 572 -17.86 -11.67 17.87
CA LYS A 572 -18.93 -12.14 18.77
C LYS A 572 -19.39 -13.54 18.37
N VAL A 573 -19.59 -13.80 17.07
CA VAL A 573 -19.94 -15.12 16.51
C VAL A 573 -18.87 -16.15 16.88
N GLY A 574 -17.59 -15.87 16.61
CA GLY A 574 -16.46 -16.76 16.97
C GLY A 574 -16.20 -16.95 18.47
N LYS A 575 -16.93 -16.24 19.35
CA LYS A 575 -17.00 -16.53 20.79
C LYS A 575 -18.21 -17.41 21.14
N LEU A 576 -19.35 -17.17 20.49
CA LEU A 576 -20.56 -17.97 20.65
C LEU A 576 -20.34 -19.40 20.12
N GLU A 577 -19.74 -19.55 18.94
CA GLU A 577 -19.38 -20.85 18.36
C GLU A 577 -18.54 -21.69 19.34
N LYS A 578 -17.47 -21.12 19.90
CA LYS A 578 -16.63 -21.79 20.91
C LYS A 578 -17.36 -22.12 22.22
N SER A 579 -18.42 -21.37 22.53
CA SER A 579 -19.28 -21.66 23.68
C SER A 579 -20.32 -22.75 23.37
N VAL A 580 -20.69 -22.93 22.10
CA VAL A 580 -21.56 -24.01 21.62
C VAL A 580 -20.77 -25.31 21.55
N THR A 581 -19.62 -25.35 20.86
CA THR A 581 -18.80 -26.57 20.75
C THR A 581 -18.40 -27.14 22.12
N LYS A 582 -18.04 -26.29 23.09
CA LYS A 582 -17.74 -26.72 24.46
C LYS A 582 -18.97 -27.31 25.18
N LYS A 583 -20.17 -26.78 24.93
CA LYS A 583 -21.41 -27.33 25.49
C LYS A 583 -21.79 -28.65 24.83
N ASP A 584 -21.52 -28.81 23.54
CA ASP A 584 -21.75 -30.07 22.82
C ASP A 584 -20.78 -31.15 23.32
N GLU A 585 -19.50 -30.82 23.57
CA GLU A 585 -18.55 -31.70 24.26
C GLU A 585 -19.04 -32.07 25.67
N GLU A 586 -19.49 -31.10 26.48
CA GLU A 586 -20.05 -31.35 27.82
C GLU A 586 -21.30 -32.27 27.77
N LEU A 587 -22.16 -32.10 26.76
CA LEU A 587 -23.34 -32.93 26.53
C LEU A 587 -22.99 -34.35 26.07
N LEU A 588 -21.99 -34.52 25.20
CA LEU A 588 -21.48 -35.83 24.78
C LEU A 588 -20.91 -36.60 25.98
N ASN A 589 -20.05 -35.94 26.77
CA ASN A 589 -19.50 -36.49 28.01
C ASN A 589 -20.60 -36.87 29.03
N LEU A 590 -21.67 -36.06 29.14
CA LEU A 590 -22.81 -36.38 30.00
C LEU A 590 -23.64 -37.55 29.44
N GLY A 591 -23.75 -37.66 28.11
CA GLY A 591 -24.36 -38.79 27.42
C GLY A 591 -23.62 -40.10 27.69
N GLU A 592 -22.29 -40.08 27.71
CA GLU A 592 -21.47 -41.25 28.06
C GLU A 592 -21.62 -41.65 29.51
N LYS A 593 -21.60 -40.69 30.45
CA LYS A 593 -21.87 -40.95 31.88
C LYS A 593 -23.26 -41.56 32.09
N LYS A 594 -24.28 -41.14 31.31
CA LYS A 594 -25.61 -41.78 31.31
C LYS A 594 -25.57 -43.20 30.73
N ARG A 595 -24.88 -43.44 29.61
CA ARG A 595 -24.70 -44.78 29.02
C ARG A 595 -23.98 -45.74 29.99
N GLU A 596 -22.98 -45.24 30.72
CA GLU A 596 -22.25 -45.98 31.76
C GLU A 596 -23.16 -46.34 32.95
N ALA A 597 -23.86 -45.36 33.53
CA ALA A 597 -24.78 -45.59 34.63
C ALA A 597 -25.90 -46.59 34.28
N ILE A 598 -26.40 -46.57 33.03
CA ILE A 598 -27.37 -47.56 32.53
C ILE A 598 -26.73 -48.96 32.47
N ARG A 599 -25.51 -49.11 31.94
CA ARG A 599 -24.81 -50.41 31.90
C ARG A 599 -24.56 -50.97 33.30
N GLN A 600 -24.17 -50.12 34.27
CA GLN A 600 -24.00 -50.52 35.67
C GLN A 600 -25.31 -50.96 36.33
N LEU A 601 -26.43 -50.26 36.04
CA LEU A 601 -27.77 -50.66 36.51
C LEU A 601 -28.20 -52.00 35.91
N CYS A 602 -28.00 -52.23 34.61
CA CYS A 602 -28.32 -53.52 33.97
C CYS A 602 -27.55 -54.67 34.62
N PHE A 603 -26.23 -54.53 34.79
CA PHE A 603 -25.38 -55.54 35.43
C PHE A 603 -25.84 -55.85 36.87
N MET A 604 -26.23 -54.83 37.64
CA MET A 604 -26.73 -55.01 39.00
C MET A 604 -28.13 -55.68 39.02
N ILE A 605 -28.99 -55.39 38.05
CA ILE A 605 -30.28 -56.08 37.86
C ILE A 605 -30.06 -57.55 37.52
N GLU A 606 -29.12 -57.88 36.63
CA GLU A 606 -28.77 -59.27 36.27
C GLU A 606 -28.20 -60.02 37.48
N PHE A 607 -27.23 -59.46 38.20
CA PHE A 607 -26.70 -60.03 39.43
C PHE A 607 -27.79 -60.32 40.49
N HIS A 608 -28.73 -59.38 40.69
CA HIS A 608 -29.86 -59.61 41.59
C HIS A 608 -30.84 -60.66 41.06
N ARG A 609 -31.09 -60.71 39.74
CA ARG A 609 -31.95 -61.70 39.11
C ARG A 609 -31.40 -63.12 39.28
N ASP A 610 -30.11 -63.31 39.04
CA ASP A 610 -29.45 -64.61 39.16
C ASP A 610 -29.37 -65.08 40.60
N ARG A 611 -29.05 -64.16 41.54
CA ARG A 611 -29.13 -64.45 42.99
C ARG A 611 -30.55 -64.84 43.41
N CYS A 612 -31.59 -64.18 42.89
CA CYS A 612 -32.98 -64.52 43.17
C CYS A 612 -33.43 -65.83 42.49
N ASN A 613 -32.88 -66.18 41.32
CA ASN A 613 -33.09 -67.49 40.70
C ASN A 613 -32.45 -68.60 41.55
N TYR A 614 -31.17 -68.46 41.90
CA TYR A 614 -30.45 -69.38 42.77
C TYR A 614 -31.16 -69.63 44.11
N LEU A 615 -31.61 -68.57 44.78
CA LEU A 615 -32.37 -68.70 46.04
C LEU A 615 -33.73 -69.39 45.85
N ARG A 616 -34.39 -69.21 44.69
CA ARG A 616 -35.63 -69.92 44.35
C ARG A 616 -35.36 -71.40 44.13
N ASP A 617 -34.32 -71.75 43.37
CA ASP A 617 -33.94 -73.13 43.05
C ASP A 617 -33.41 -73.90 44.28
N MET A 618 -32.90 -73.20 45.28
CA MET A 618 -32.60 -73.75 46.61
C MET A 618 -33.85 -73.92 47.49
N SER A 619 -34.93 -73.18 47.21
CA SER A 619 -36.19 -73.23 47.96
C SER A 619 -37.17 -74.27 47.40
N THR A 620 -37.10 -74.60 46.11
CA THR A 620 -37.92 -75.64 45.44
C THR A 620 -37.32 -77.05 45.51
N LYS A 621 -36.19 -77.22 46.22
CA LYS A 621 -35.55 -78.52 46.51
C LYS A 621 -35.89 -79.06 47.90
N LYS A 622 -37.10 -78.77 48.37
CA LYS A 622 -37.77 -79.37 49.54
C LYS A 622 -39.13 -79.90 49.11
#